data_AF-A0A2V2UDH9-F1
#
_entry.id   AF-A0A2V2UDH9-F1
#
_cell.length_a   1.000
_cell.length_b   1.000
_cell.length_c   1.000
_cell.angle_alpha   90.00
_cell.angle_beta   90.00
_cell.angle_gamma   90.00
#
_symmetry.space_group_name_H-M   'P 1'
#
loop_
_entity.id
_entity.type
_entity.pdbx_description
1 polymer ?
#
loop_
_entity_poly.entity_id
_entity_poly.type
_entity_poly.pdbx_seq_one_letter_code
_entity_poly.pdbx_strand_id
1 'polypeptide(L)'
;MFQGGGSLGAYEAGAYKAIKEDLSEYFRTEGRGNEPIFHIVAGTSIGAINSALLVSYVKENKTWEGSGERLVEFWEYLSTQSYAEKMPYFTDYWDSWRRLDKRIASGESARRYFSSKEFILKGVPNVFIPKMPLSDNRFFDPSNTWYNYDNRPLESLEKFAKFPISTSFENGEPRLLLVAVDVQEATPVVFDSYEKEDGTRKSEYWRYGRMKSDDSAKNPENNEAFEHVIRYEDGIKSDFVLASCSVPVNYDYTRLNVETRTLAVEGRDDNAAMEDNNRRSSLKDSSGLRFFWDGGLLANTPLRQTVLAHRHYWHRVRKL
;
A
#
# COMPACT_ATOMS: atom_id res chain seq x y z
N MET A 1 8.31 -2.96 9.66
CA MET A 1 8.22 -2.29 8.34
C MET A 1 8.10 -3.38 7.31
N PHE A 2 7.03 -3.39 6.53
CA PHE A 2 6.75 -4.40 5.52
C PHE A 2 6.91 -3.79 4.13
N GLN A 3 7.61 -4.48 3.25
CA GLN A 3 7.94 -3.98 1.91
C GLN A 3 6.98 -4.56 0.87
N GLY A 4 7.01 -4.02 -0.33
CA GLY A 4 6.32 -4.64 -1.45
C GLY A 4 7.06 -5.84 -2.04
N GLY A 5 6.32 -6.71 -2.71
CA GLY A 5 6.87 -7.95 -3.28
C GLY A 5 5.85 -9.02 -3.68
N GLY A 6 4.55 -8.69 -3.78
CA GLY A 6 3.52 -9.66 -4.15
C GLY A 6 3.48 -10.86 -3.19
N SER A 7 3.59 -12.08 -3.70
CA SER A 7 3.54 -13.30 -2.89
C SER A 7 4.67 -13.45 -1.87
N LEU A 8 5.74 -12.64 -1.95
CA LEU A 8 6.80 -12.62 -0.94
C LEU A 8 6.30 -12.17 0.45
N GLY A 9 5.12 -11.56 0.54
CA GLY A 9 4.51 -11.26 1.83
C GLY A 9 4.24 -12.49 2.70
N ALA A 10 4.15 -13.70 2.13
CA ALA A 10 4.07 -14.95 2.90
C ALA A 10 5.35 -15.21 3.70
N TYR A 11 6.52 -14.88 3.13
CA TYR A 11 7.78 -14.92 3.85
C TYR A 11 7.82 -13.87 4.98
N GLU A 12 7.29 -12.67 4.71
CA GLU A 12 7.18 -11.63 5.75
C GLU A 12 6.33 -12.08 6.94
N ALA A 13 5.27 -12.87 6.71
CA ALA A 13 4.43 -13.40 7.77
C ALA A 13 5.21 -14.34 8.71
N GLY A 14 6.01 -15.24 8.14
CA GLY A 14 6.89 -16.13 8.91
C GLY A 14 7.99 -15.36 9.65
N ALA A 15 8.64 -14.41 8.98
CA ALA A 15 9.66 -13.56 9.59
C ALA A 15 9.09 -12.72 10.75
N TYR A 16 7.91 -12.11 10.54
CA TYR A 16 7.20 -11.38 11.57
C TYR A 16 6.90 -12.25 12.79
N LYS A 17 6.36 -13.46 12.58
CA LYS A 17 6.03 -14.38 13.67
C LYS A 17 7.26 -14.70 14.52
N ALA A 18 8.38 -15.07 13.89
CA ALA A 18 9.63 -15.36 14.59
C ALA A 18 10.16 -14.14 15.37
N ILE A 19 10.15 -12.94 14.75
CA ILE A 19 10.59 -11.71 15.41
C ILE A 19 9.68 -11.35 16.59
N LYS A 20 8.36 -11.50 16.46
CA LYS A 20 7.39 -11.22 17.54
C LYS A 20 7.65 -12.14 18.73
N GLU A 21 7.84 -13.44 18.49
CA GLU A 21 8.11 -14.43 19.53
C GLU A 21 9.38 -14.10 20.30
N ASP A 22 10.49 -13.85 19.59
CA ASP A 22 11.79 -13.49 20.18
C ASP A 22 11.71 -12.18 20.99
N LEU A 23 11.09 -11.13 20.44
CA LEU A 23 10.90 -9.86 21.14
C LEU A 23 9.99 -9.99 22.35
N SER A 24 8.94 -10.80 22.28
CA SER A 24 8.02 -11.05 23.38
C SER A 24 8.74 -11.73 24.55
N GLU A 25 9.61 -12.70 24.26
CA GLU A 25 10.45 -13.34 25.26
C GLU A 25 11.43 -12.34 25.89
N TYR A 26 12.13 -11.55 25.06
CA TYR A 26 13.06 -10.52 25.52
C TYR A 26 12.38 -9.49 26.45
N PHE A 27 11.21 -8.96 26.06
CA PHE A 27 10.48 -7.98 26.86
C PHE A 27 10.02 -8.57 28.19
N ARG A 28 9.60 -9.84 28.20
CA ARG A 28 9.24 -10.57 29.42
C ARG A 28 10.44 -10.71 30.36
N THR A 29 11.62 -11.06 29.84
CA THR A 29 12.83 -11.22 30.65
C THR A 29 13.32 -9.90 31.26
N GLU A 30 13.11 -8.78 30.59
CA GLU A 30 13.47 -7.43 31.05
C GLU A 30 12.39 -6.79 31.96
N GLY A 31 11.31 -7.50 32.29
CA GLY A 31 10.20 -6.95 33.08
C GLY A 31 9.33 -5.91 32.33
N ARG A 32 9.46 -5.84 31.00
CA ARG A 32 8.79 -4.91 30.08
C ARG A 32 7.64 -5.56 29.30
N GLY A 33 7.10 -6.67 29.78
CA GLY A 33 6.08 -7.46 29.08
C GLY A 33 4.75 -6.74 28.80
N ASN A 34 4.50 -5.61 29.47
CA ASN A 34 3.31 -4.77 29.25
C ASN A 34 3.53 -3.67 28.19
N GLU A 35 4.76 -3.48 27.69
CA GLU A 35 5.05 -2.48 26.67
C GLU A 35 4.59 -2.96 25.28
N PRO A 36 4.10 -2.04 24.41
CA PRO A 36 3.82 -2.38 23.02
C PRO A 36 5.09 -2.83 22.30
N ILE A 37 5.05 -4.04 21.71
CA ILE A 37 6.18 -4.58 20.94
C ILE A 37 6.48 -3.69 19.73
N PHE A 38 5.43 -3.26 19.02
CA PHE A 38 5.54 -2.37 17.86
C PHE A 38 4.64 -1.14 18.04
N HIS A 39 5.23 0.05 17.93
CA HIS A 39 4.50 1.32 17.99
C HIS A 39 4.00 1.78 16.61
N ILE A 40 4.70 1.38 15.55
CA ILE A 40 4.39 1.76 14.17
C ILE A 40 4.51 0.54 13.29
N VAL A 41 3.49 0.32 12.48
CA VAL A 41 3.51 -0.66 11.40
C VAL A 41 3.30 0.09 10.10
N ALA A 42 4.27 0.04 9.21
CA ALA A 42 4.17 0.64 7.90
C ALA A 42 4.35 -0.40 6.81
N GLY A 43 3.58 -0.23 5.74
CA GLY A 43 3.47 -1.20 4.66
C GLY A 43 3.35 -0.55 3.28
N THR A 44 3.84 -1.26 2.27
CA THR A 44 3.69 -0.92 0.85
C THR A 44 3.35 -2.17 0.06
N SER A 45 2.44 -2.09 -0.90
CA SER A 45 1.98 -3.25 -1.67
C SER A 45 1.48 -4.35 -0.73
N ILE A 46 1.89 -5.60 -0.93
CA ILE A 46 1.58 -6.69 -0.01
C ILE A 46 1.93 -6.37 1.45
N GLY A 47 2.97 -5.58 1.69
CA GLY A 47 3.31 -5.13 3.03
C GLY A 47 2.24 -4.25 3.65
N ALA A 48 1.47 -3.50 2.84
CA ALA A 48 0.30 -2.75 3.29
C ALA A 48 -0.85 -3.67 3.73
N ILE A 49 -1.08 -4.77 3.01
CA ILE A 49 -2.02 -5.82 3.42
C ILE A 49 -1.59 -6.42 4.76
N ASN A 50 -0.35 -6.89 4.87
CA ASN A 50 0.21 -7.45 6.10
C ASN A 50 0.10 -6.45 7.26
N SER A 51 0.43 -5.18 7.02
CA SER A 51 0.35 -4.12 8.03
C SER A 51 -1.09 -3.83 8.48
N ALA A 52 -2.05 -3.78 7.56
CA ALA A 52 -3.45 -3.55 7.87
C ALA A 52 -4.06 -4.70 8.68
N LEU A 53 -3.75 -5.95 8.32
CA LEU A 53 -4.13 -7.16 9.05
C LEU A 53 -3.65 -7.11 10.50
N LEU A 54 -2.35 -6.85 10.69
CA LEU A 54 -1.75 -6.80 12.02
C LEU A 54 -2.32 -5.67 12.88
N VAL A 55 -2.39 -4.44 12.35
CA VAL A 55 -2.90 -3.31 13.14
C VAL A 55 -4.39 -3.46 13.42
N SER A 56 -5.19 -3.95 12.48
CA SER A 56 -6.59 -4.27 12.73
C SER A 56 -6.74 -5.28 13.84
N TYR A 57 -5.96 -6.37 13.81
CA TYR A 57 -6.00 -7.42 14.82
C TYR A 57 -5.66 -6.87 16.21
N VAL A 58 -4.57 -6.11 16.32
CA VAL A 58 -4.12 -5.54 17.60
C VAL A 58 -5.11 -4.50 18.12
N LYS A 59 -5.70 -3.70 17.24
CA LYS A 59 -6.73 -2.73 17.64
C LYS A 59 -7.94 -3.43 18.25
N GLU A 60 -8.36 -4.55 17.68
CA GLU A 60 -9.53 -5.31 18.15
C GLU A 60 -9.25 -6.08 19.44
N ASN A 61 -8.13 -6.81 19.48
CA ASN A 61 -7.81 -7.72 20.58
C ASN A 61 -7.01 -7.06 21.71
N LYS A 62 -6.52 -5.83 21.49
CA LYS A 62 -5.62 -5.09 22.40
C LYS A 62 -4.34 -5.85 22.76
N THR A 63 -3.92 -6.78 21.89
CA THR A 63 -2.71 -7.59 22.08
C THR A 63 -2.08 -7.96 20.74
N TRP A 64 -0.77 -8.18 20.77
CA TRP A 64 0.00 -8.75 19.67
C TRP A 64 0.00 -10.28 19.67
N GLU A 65 -0.46 -10.91 20.74
CA GLU A 65 -0.55 -12.37 20.82
C GLU A 65 -1.62 -12.90 19.88
N GLY A 66 -1.32 -13.95 19.10
CA GLY A 66 -2.21 -14.45 18.03
C GLY A 66 -2.14 -13.69 16.70
N SER A 67 -1.46 -12.53 16.65
CA SER A 67 -1.38 -11.73 15.41
C SER A 67 -0.54 -12.41 14.31
N GLY A 68 0.46 -13.23 14.69
CA GLY A 68 1.27 -13.99 13.75
C GLY A 68 0.49 -15.14 13.12
N GLU A 69 -0.29 -15.84 13.93
CA GLU A 69 -1.21 -16.90 13.51
C GLU A 69 -2.23 -16.34 12.53
N ARG A 70 -2.85 -15.20 12.87
CA ARG A 70 -3.80 -14.52 11.98
C ARG A 70 -3.21 -14.18 10.61
N LEU A 71 -1.96 -13.74 10.59
CA LEU A 71 -1.27 -13.41 9.35
C LEU A 71 -0.96 -14.66 8.53
N VAL A 72 -0.56 -15.76 9.19
CA VAL A 72 -0.35 -17.06 8.53
C VAL A 72 -1.65 -17.62 7.97
N GLU A 73 -2.75 -17.59 8.72
CA GLU A 73 -4.09 -18.02 8.26
C GLU A 73 -4.51 -17.29 6.98
N PHE A 74 -4.24 -15.99 6.89
CA PHE A 74 -4.51 -15.22 5.69
C PHE A 74 -3.72 -15.75 4.49
N TRP A 75 -2.43 -16.02 4.65
CA TRP A 75 -1.58 -16.55 3.59
C TRP A 75 -1.95 -17.98 3.19
N GLU A 76 -2.37 -18.82 4.14
CA GLU A 76 -2.91 -20.15 3.86
C GLU A 76 -4.22 -20.07 3.08
N TYR A 77 -5.11 -19.14 3.42
CA TYR A 77 -6.37 -18.91 2.70
C TYR A 77 -6.16 -18.44 1.25
N LEU A 78 -5.12 -17.65 1.00
CA LEU A 78 -4.74 -17.23 -0.36
C LEU A 78 -4.01 -18.33 -1.14
N SER A 79 -3.36 -19.26 -0.45
CA SER A 79 -2.54 -20.29 -1.08
C SER A 79 -3.39 -21.27 -1.88
N THR A 80 -3.00 -21.50 -3.13
CA THR A 80 -3.66 -22.48 -4.00
C THR A 80 -2.65 -23.51 -4.45
N GLN A 81 -3.00 -24.79 -4.32
CA GLN A 81 -2.19 -25.87 -4.87
C GLN A 81 -2.39 -26.00 -6.38
N SER A 82 -1.27 -25.98 -7.10
CA SER A 82 -1.19 -26.24 -8.54
C SER A 82 -1.42 -27.72 -8.88
N TYR A 83 -1.70 -28.00 -10.15
CA TYR A 83 -1.81 -29.36 -10.67
C TYR A 83 -0.51 -30.16 -10.48
N ALA A 84 0.64 -29.52 -10.67
CA ALA A 84 1.94 -30.16 -10.47
C ALA A 84 2.17 -30.61 -9.02
N GLU A 85 1.60 -29.89 -8.04
CA GLU A 85 1.63 -30.29 -6.62
C GLU A 85 0.63 -31.39 -6.30
N LYS A 86 -0.52 -31.41 -6.98
CA LYS A 86 -1.55 -32.43 -6.79
C LYS A 86 -1.18 -33.77 -7.45
N MET A 87 -0.31 -33.76 -8.45
CA MET A 87 0.11 -34.96 -9.16
C MET A 87 1.09 -35.79 -8.31
N PRO A 88 0.73 -37.02 -7.90
CA PRO A 88 1.62 -37.88 -7.15
C PRO A 88 2.91 -38.17 -7.93
N TYR A 89 4.04 -38.23 -7.23
CA TYR A 89 5.36 -38.54 -7.80
C TYR A 89 5.86 -37.57 -8.87
N PHE A 90 5.25 -36.38 -9.01
CA PHE A 90 5.67 -35.39 -10.01
C PHE A 90 7.14 -35.02 -9.86
N THR A 91 7.57 -34.66 -8.65
CA THR A 91 8.98 -34.29 -8.38
C THR A 91 9.92 -35.47 -8.58
N ASP A 92 9.53 -36.66 -8.12
CA ASP A 92 10.33 -37.88 -8.20
C ASP A 92 10.58 -38.32 -9.65
N TYR A 93 9.56 -38.16 -10.51
CA TYR A 93 9.69 -38.40 -11.94
C TYR A 93 10.79 -37.54 -12.56
N TRP A 94 10.74 -36.22 -12.32
CA TRP A 94 11.73 -35.27 -12.83
C TRP A 94 13.13 -35.51 -12.25
N ASP A 95 13.24 -35.79 -10.95
CA ASP A 95 14.51 -36.08 -10.32
C ASP A 95 15.13 -37.40 -10.81
N SER A 96 14.30 -38.40 -11.16
CA SER A 96 14.76 -39.65 -11.77
C SER A 96 15.37 -39.40 -13.16
N TRP A 97 14.71 -38.61 -14.00
CA TRP A 97 15.25 -38.22 -15.30
C TRP A 97 16.52 -37.37 -15.17
N ARG A 98 16.58 -36.46 -14.20
CA ARG A 98 17.77 -35.65 -13.92
C ARG A 98 18.99 -36.47 -13.51
N ARG A 99 18.80 -37.63 -12.86
CA ARG A 99 19.90 -38.56 -12.54
C ARG A 99 20.52 -39.16 -13.81
N LEU A 100 19.73 -39.36 -14.86
CA LEU A 100 20.18 -39.88 -16.15
C LEU A 100 20.80 -38.78 -17.03
N ASP A 101 20.25 -37.56 -16.99
CA ASP A 101 20.78 -36.40 -17.69
C ASP A 101 20.70 -35.14 -16.80
N LYS A 102 21.87 -34.65 -16.37
CA LYS A 102 21.98 -33.47 -15.48
C LYS A 102 21.46 -32.18 -16.12
N ARG A 103 21.23 -32.13 -17.44
CA ARG A 103 20.63 -30.98 -18.13
C ARG A 103 19.12 -30.85 -17.86
N ILE A 104 18.48 -31.92 -17.41
CA ILE A 104 17.05 -31.92 -17.06
C ILE A 104 16.84 -31.17 -15.74
N ALA A 105 15.74 -30.42 -15.66
CA ALA A 105 15.37 -29.67 -14.48
C ALA A 105 15.17 -30.59 -13.26
N SER A 106 15.45 -30.08 -12.05
CA SER A 106 15.06 -30.80 -10.82
C SER A 106 13.54 -30.86 -10.67
N GLY A 107 13.04 -31.81 -9.88
CA GLY A 107 11.62 -31.91 -9.56
C GLY A 107 11.03 -30.61 -9.03
N GLU A 108 11.73 -29.94 -8.12
CA GLU A 108 11.29 -28.65 -7.59
C GLU A 108 11.30 -27.53 -8.65
N SER A 109 12.30 -27.50 -9.54
CA SER A 109 12.35 -26.50 -10.62
C SER A 109 11.24 -26.72 -11.63
N ALA A 110 10.97 -27.97 -11.99
CA ALA A 110 9.85 -28.34 -12.87
C ALA A 110 8.51 -27.99 -12.21
N ARG A 111 8.33 -28.31 -10.93
CA ARG A 111 7.11 -27.99 -10.18
C ARG A 111 6.84 -26.50 -10.25
N ARG A 112 7.82 -25.66 -9.88
CA ARG A 112 7.72 -24.18 -9.98
C ARG A 112 7.38 -23.73 -11.40
N TYR A 113 8.06 -24.27 -12.41
CA TYR A 113 7.83 -23.91 -13.81
C TYR A 113 6.39 -24.15 -14.27
N PHE A 114 5.84 -25.34 -13.99
CA PHE A 114 4.47 -25.68 -14.37
C PHE A 114 3.43 -24.97 -13.51
N SER A 115 3.67 -24.81 -12.20
CA SER A 115 2.80 -24.03 -11.30
C SER A 115 2.69 -22.57 -11.76
N SER A 116 3.81 -21.92 -12.09
CA SER A 116 3.80 -20.53 -12.58
C SER A 116 2.99 -20.39 -13.87
N LYS A 117 3.15 -21.32 -14.82
CA LYS A 117 2.36 -21.32 -16.06
C LYS A 117 0.87 -21.50 -15.81
N GLU A 118 0.50 -22.40 -14.90
CA GLU A 118 -0.88 -22.61 -14.53
C GLU A 118 -1.51 -21.34 -13.95
N PHE A 119 -0.85 -20.70 -12.98
CA PHE A 119 -1.39 -19.51 -12.31
C PHE A 119 -1.41 -18.27 -13.19
N ILE A 120 -0.51 -18.14 -14.18
CA ILE A 120 -0.63 -17.10 -15.20
C ILE A 120 -1.93 -17.27 -16.01
N LEU A 121 -2.28 -18.52 -16.35
CA LEU A 121 -3.44 -18.80 -17.22
C LEU A 121 -4.77 -18.85 -16.46
N LYS A 122 -4.78 -19.42 -15.26
CA LYS A 122 -6.01 -19.66 -14.47
C LYS A 122 -6.20 -18.65 -13.33
N GLY A 123 -5.17 -17.90 -12.99
CA GLY A 123 -5.12 -17.09 -11.78
C GLY A 123 -4.94 -17.90 -10.50
N VAL A 124 -5.02 -17.19 -9.38
CA VAL A 124 -5.02 -17.77 -8.03
C VAL A 124 -6.34 -17.38 -7.37
N PRO A 125 -7.25 -18.35 -7.12
CA PRO A 125 -8.47 -18.11 -6.37
C PRO A 125 -8.22 -17.26 -5.11
N ASN A 126 -9.12 -16.33 -4.81
CA ASN A 126 -9.03 -15.38 -3.69
C ASN A 126 -7.92 -14.31 -3.78
N VAL A 127 -6.96 -14.41 -4.71
CA VAL A 127 -5.94 -13.35 -4.91
C VAL A 127 -6.26 -12.53 -6.15
N PHE A 128 -6.38 -13.19 -7.30
CA PHE A 128 -6.63 -12.50 -8.57
C PHE A 128 -7.25 -13.44 -9.60
N ILE A 129 -8.09 -12.88 -10.47
CA ILE A 129 -8.71 -13.62 -11.58
C ILE A 129 -8.12 -13.08 -12.89
N PRO A 130 -7.69 -13.95 -13.83
CA PRO A 130 -7.27 -13.51 -15.16
C PRO A 130 -8.45 -12.84 -15.84
N LYS A 131 -8.34 -11.55 -16.16
CA LYS A 131 -9.29 -10.97 -17.12
C LYS A 131 -8.92 -11.49 -18.50
N MET A 132 -9.94 -11.72 -19.33
CA MET A 132 -9.73 -11.97 -20.75
C MET A 132 -8.89 -10.80 -21.31
N PRO A 133 -7.77 -11.08 -22.00
CA PRO A 133 -6.93 -10.02 -22.53
C PRO A 133 -7.77 -9.13 -23.44
N LEU A 134 -7.76 -7.82 -23.16
CA LEU A 134 -8.42 -6.85 -24.01
C LEU A 134 -7.57 -6.71 -25.27
N SER A 135 -8.16 -7.04 -26.43
CA SER A 135 -7.49 -6.88 -27.72
C SER A 135 -7.27 -5.38 -27.99
N ASP A 136 -6.02 -4.95 -27.99
CA ASP A 136 -5.63 -3.59 -28.40
C ASP A 136 -5.25 -3.58 -29.88
N ASN A 137 -6.24 -3.32 -30.73
CA ASN A 137 -6.03 -3.25 -32.18
C ASN A 137 -5.46 -1.92 -32.66
N ARG A 138 -5.16 -0.95 -31.77
CA ARG A 138 -4.65 0.37 -32.17
C ARG A 138 -3.32 0.28 -32.92
N PHE A 139 -2.53 -0.75 -32.64
CA PHE A 139 -1.21 -0.96 -33.25
C PHE A 139 -1.18 -2.08 -34.30
N PHE A 140 -2.33 -2.72 -34.57
CA PHE A 140 -2.45 -3.86 -35.50
C PHE A 140 -1.46 -5.01 -35.22
N ASP A 141 -1.04 -5.16 -33.96
CA ASP A 141 -0.11 -6.20 -33.53
C ASP A 141 -0.85 -7.28 -32.73
N PRO A 142 -1.11 -8.47 -33.32
CA PRO A 142 -1.80 -9.56 -32.63
C PRO A 142 -0.94 -10.19 -31.51
N SER A 143 0.37 -9.90 -31.45
CA SER A 143 1.25 -10.34 -30.39
C SER A 143 1.27 -9.41 -29.17
N ASN A 144 0.70 -8.22 -29.29
CA ASN A 144 0.60 -7.23 -28.21
C ASN A 144 -0.54 -7.56 -27.22
N THR A 145 -0.42 -8.69 -26.54
CA THR A 145 -1.40 -9.15 -25.55
C THR A 145 -1.00 -8.69 -24.15
N TRP A 146 -1.80 -7.82 -23.53
CA TRP A 146 -1.62 -7.40 -22.13
C TRP A 146 -2.59 -8.13 -21.20
N TYR A 147 -2.06 -8.77 -20.16
CA TYR A 147 -2.86 -9.43 -19.12
C TYR A 147 -3.04 -8.47 -17.95
N ASN A 148 -4.27 -7.97 -17.76
CA ASN A 148 -4.64 -7.19 -16.59
C ASN A 148 -5.49 -8.08 -15.67
N TYR A 149 -5.10 -8.22 -14.41
CA TYR A 149 -5.80 -9.03 -13.43
C TYR A 149 -6.80 -8.19 -12.64
N ASP A 150 -7.92 -8.81 -12.28
CA ASP A 150 -8.90 -8.20 -11.40
C ASP A 150 -8.52 -8.42 -9.93
N ASN A 151 -8.47 -7.34 -9.16
CA ASN A 151 -8.18 -7.30 -7.73
C ASN A 151 -9.44 -7.42 -6.85
N ARG A 152 -10.65 -7.54 -7.42
CA ARG A 152 -11.88 -7.86 -6.66
C ARG A 152 -11.73 -9.01 -5.64
N PRO A 153 -11.00 -10.11 -5.90
CA PRO A 153 -10.82 -11.17 -4.91
C PRO A 153 -10.13 -10.70 -3.61
N LEU A 154 -9.39 -9.59 -3.65
CA LEU A 154 -8.79 -8.96 -2.47
C LEU A 154 -9.82 -8.23 -1.59
N GLU A 155 -11.09 -8.13 -1.99
CA GLU A 155 -12.19 -7.84 -1.05
C GLU A 155 -12.26 -8.87 0.09
N SER A 156 -11.68 -10.06 -0.09
CA SER A 156 -11.52 -11.04 0.99
C SER A 156 -10.69 -10.55 2.18
N LEU A 157 -10.00 -9.41 2.08
CA LEU A 157 -9.35 -8.73 3.20
C LEU A 157 -10.31 -8.48 4.36
N GLU A 158 -11.59 -8.21 4.10
CA GLU A 158 -12.59 -7.95 5.15
C GLU A 158 -12.88 -9.17 6.03
N LYS A 159 -12.54 -10.39 5.56
CA LYS A 159 -12.61 -11.60 6.40
C LYS A 159 -11.51 -11.64 7.46
N PHE A 160 -10.42 -10.90 7.23
CA PHE A 160 -9.21 -10.96 8.05
C PHE A 160 -8.91 -9.69 8.83
N ALA A 161 -9.39 -8.53 8.35
CA ALA A 161 -9.24 -7.22 8.97
C ALA A 161 -10.57 -6.46 9.00
N LYS A 162 -10.79 -5.69 10.07
CA LYS A 162 -11.95 -4.82 10.26
C LYS A 162 -11.62 -3.41 9.79
N PHE A 163 -12.23 -3.01 8.69
CA PHE A 163 -12.16 -1.65 8.17
C PHE A 163 -13.37 -0.82 8.62
N PRO A 164 -13.22 0.51 8.76
CA PRO A 164 -12.00 1.30 8.63
C PRO A 164 -11.05 1.20 9.85
N ILE A 165 -9.75 1.32 9.59
CA ILE A 165 -8.69 1.28 10.61
C ILE A 165 -8.29 2.71 11.00
N SER A 166 -8.76 3.13 12.15
CA SER A 166 -8.36 4.35 12.86
C SER A 166 -7.64 3.97 14.16
N THR A 167 -6.50 4.57 14.47
CA THR A 167 -5.82 4.34 15.75
C THR A 167 -5.43 5.65 16.39
N SER A 168 -4.99 5.60 17.65
CA SER A 168 -4.65 6.79 18.44
C SER A 168 -3.48 6.51 19.39
N PHE A 169 -2.66 7.52 19.60
CA PHE A 169 -1.52 7.43 20.50
C PHE A 169 -1.96 7.37 21.98
N GLU A 170 -3.01 8.12 22.31
CA GLU A 170 -3.61 8.26 23.64
C GLU A 170 -4.10 6.92 24.17
N ASN A 171 -4.65 6.08 23.30
CA ASN A 171 -5.13 4.75 23.64
C ASN A 171 -4.02 3.67 23.57
N GLY A 172 -2.77 4.05 23.32
CA GLY A 172 -1.65 3.13 23.19
C GLY A 172 -1.76 2.19 21.97
N GLU A 173 -2.50 2.59 20.94
CA GLU A 173 -2.74 1.74 19.75
C GLU A 173 -1.64 1.95 18.71
N PRO A 174 -1.20 0.89 17.99
CA PRO A 174 -0.14 1.03 17.00
C PRO A 174 -0.58 1.91 15.82
N ARG A 175 0.35 2.73 15.33
CA ARG A 175 0.13 3.58 14.15
C ARG A 175 0.29 2.75 12.87
N LEU A 176 -0.70 2.80 11.98
CA LEU A 176 -0.65 2.22 10.64
C LEU A 176 -0.28 3.29 9.61
N LEU A 177 0.74 3.00 8.80
CA LEU A 177 1.13 3.84 7.67
C LEU A 177 1.13 3.02 6.38
N LEU A 178 0.30 3.39 5.41
CA LEU A 178 0.27 2.76 4.09
C LEU A 178 0.76 3.72 3.03
N VAL A 179 1.49 3.21 2.03
CA VAL A 179 2.04 4.06 0.97
C VAL A 179 1.48 3.64 -0.39
N ALA A 180 0.95 4.60 -1.13
CA ALA A 180 0.56 4.45 -2.54
C ALA A 180 1.23 5.55 -3.37
N VAL A 181 1.08 5.50 -4.69
CA VAL A 181 1.51 6.56 -5.60
C VAL A 181 0.30 7.20 -6.25
N ASP A 182 0.17 8.53 -6.13
CA ASP A 182 -0.74 9.29 -7.00
C ASP A 182 -0.12 9.34 -8.40
N VAL A 183 -0.82 8.80 -9.39
CA VAL A 183 -0.31 8.64 -10.76
C VAL A 183 -0.21 9.99 -11.47
N GLN A 184 -1.14 10.89 -11.20
CA GLN A 184 -1.18 12.20 -11.82
C GLN A 184 -0.03 13.10 -11.33
N GLU A 185 0.37 12.95 -10.07
CA GLU A 185 1.47 13.73 -9.48
C GLU A 185 2.81 12.97 -9.43
N ALA A 186 2.84 11.69 -9.77
CA ALA A 186 4.03 10.84 -9.62
C ALA A 186 4.69 11.00 -8.23
N THR A 187 3.88 11.05 -7.18
CA THR A 187 4.33 11.30 -5.80
C THR A 187 3.83 10.21 -4.85
N PRO A 188 4.65 9.77 -3.87
CA PRO A 188 4.18 8.87 -2.83
C PRO A 188 3.21 9.59 -1.88
N VAL A 189 2.07 8.97 -1.63
CA VAL A 189 1.04 9.41 -0.70
C VAL A 189 1.00 8.44 0.48
N VAL A 190 1.00 8.98 1.70
CA VAL A 190 0.97 8.19 2.94
C VAL A 190 -0.40 8.29 3.57
N PHE A 191 -1.08 7.16 3.71
CA PHE A 191 -2.31 7.03 4.50
C PHE A 191 -1.92 6.68 5.94
N ASP A 192 -2.46 7.44 6.88
CA ASP A 192 -2.03 7.47 8.28
C ASP A 192 -3.23 7.28 9.19
N SER A 193 -3.19 6.27 10.05
CA SER A 193 -4.33 5.94 10.92
C SER A 193 -4.49 6.88 12.11
N TYR A 194 -3.45 7.66 12.44
CA TYR A 194 -3.50 8.67 13.49
C TYR A 194 -4.14 9.96 12.99
N GLU A 195 -4.74 10.70 13.92
CA GLU A 195 -5.33 12.02 13.67
C GLU A 195 -4.24 13.08 13.44
N LYS A 196 -4.61 14.09 12.65
CA LYS A 196 -3.82 15.32 12.49
C LYS A 196 -4.12 16.29 13.64
N GLU A 197 -3.48 17.46 13.61
CA GLU A 197 -3.63 18.49 14.66
C GLU A 197 -5.08 18.96 14.84
N ASP A 198 -5.87 18.95 13.77
CA ASP A 198 -7.29 19.34 13.77
C ASP A 198 -8.24 18.20 14.18
N GLY A 199 -7.71 17.05 14.62
CA GLY A 199 -8.48 15.85 14.97
C GLY A 199 -8.99 15.05 13.77
N THR A 200 -8.75 15.53 12.54
CA THR A 200 -9.21 14.84 11.32
C THR A 200 -8.19 13.81 10.84
N ARG A 201 -8.67 12.82 10.05
CA ARG A 201 -7.81 11.85 9.37
C ARG A 201 -7.77 12.11 7.89
N LYS A 202 -6.59 12.53 7.42
CA LYS A 202 -6.37 12.92 6.03
C LYS A 202 -4.92 12.77 5.59
N SER A 203 -4.75 12.55 4.29
CA SER A 203 -3.45 12.64 3.60
C SER A 203 -3.39 13.95 2.84
N GLU A 204 -2.33 14.70 3.06
CA GLU A 204 -2.15 16.01 2.46
C GLU A 204 -0.80 16.05 1.74
N TYR A 205 -0.79 16.50 0.48
CA TYR A 205 0.42 16.58 -0.34
C TYR A 205 0.31 17.67 -1.40
N TRP A 206 1.47 18.02 -1.96
CA TRP A 206 1.61 19.10 -2.95
C TRP A 206 1.62 18.55 -4.37
N ARG A 207 1.31 19.42 -5.33
CA ARG A 207 1.55 19.16 -6.75
C ARG A 207 3.05 19.02 -7.01
N TYR A 208 3.41 18.08 -7.87
CA TYR A 208 4.76 17.85 -8.31
C TYR A 208 5.36 19.11 -8.97
N GLY A 209 6.64 19.37 -8.69
CA GLY A 209 7.38 20.51 -9.26
C GLY A 209 7.09 21.88 -8.61
N ARG A 210 6.05 22.02 -7.78
CA ARG A 210 5.89 23.18 -6.88
C ARG A 210 6.62 22.92 -5.57
N MET A 211 7.95 23.07 -5.60
CA MET A 211 8.73 23.22 -4.36
C MET A 211 8.64 24.67 -3.88
N LYS A 212 8.75 24.85 -2.56
CA LYS A 212 8.76 26.15 -1.89
C LYS A 212 9.65 27.15 -2.65
N SER A 213 9.07 28.24 -3.12
CA SER A 213 9.87 29.45 -3.31
C SER A 213 10.24 29.95 -1.92
N ASP A 214 11.52 30.21 -1.66
CA ASP A 214 12.05 30.71 -0.37
C ASP A 214 11.33 31.95 0.17
N ASP A 215 10.57 32.67 -0.65
CA ASP A 215 9.78 33.83 -0.21
C ASP A 215 8.55 33.50 0.63
N SER A 216 8.07 32.24 0.69
CA SER A 216 6.99 31.87 1.63
C SER A 216 7.45 31.77 3.09
N ALA A 217 8.77 31.73 3.33
CA ALA A 217 9.34 31.73 4.68
C ALA A 217 9.18 33.08 5.42
N LYS A 218 8.75 34.15 4.73
CA LYS A 218 8.65 35.50 5.29
C LYS A 218 7.27 35.88 5.85
N ASN A 219 6.23 35.07 5.64
CA ASN A 219 4.87 35.38 6.13
C ASN A 219 4.18 34.16 6.77
N PRO A 220 4.19 34.05 8.11
CA PRO A 220 3.63 32.90 8.82
C PRO A 220 2.08 32.86 8.84
N GLU A 221 1.39 33.90 8.36
CA GLU A 221 -0.08 34.00 8.37
C GLU A 221 -0.76 33.51 7.09
N ASN A 222 0.00 33.21 6.02
CA ASN A 222 -0.59 32.48 4.89
C ASN A 222 -0.62 31.00 5.28
N ASN A 223 -1.80 30.51 5.65
CA ASN A 223 -2.09 29.07 5.74
C ASN A 223 -1.64 28.42 4.43
N GLU A 224 -0.44 27.81 4.43
CA GLU A 224 0.16 27.06 3.32
C GLU A 224 -0.70 25.81 3.07
N ALA A 225 -1.86 26.00 2.45
CA ALA A 225 -2.83 24.95 2.19
C ALA A 225 -2.26 23.94 1.20
N PHE A 226 -2.16 22.68 1.62
CA PHE A 226 -1.84 21.58 0.72
C PHE A 226 -2.78 21.59 -0.48
N GLU A 227 -2.21 21.31 -1.65
CA GLU A 227 -2.95 21.35 -2.91
C GLU A 227 -3.88 20.14 -3.07
N HIS A 228 -3.49 18.97 -2.56
CA HIS A 228 -4.31 17.77 -2.60
C HIS A 228 -4.57 17.25 -1.19
N VAL A 229 -5.85 16.97 -0.91
CA VAL A 229 -6.31 16.43 0.37
C VAL A 229 -7.20 15.21 0.12
N ILE A 230 -6.88 14.10 0.79
CA ILE A 230 -7.69 12.88 0.79
C ILE A 230 -8.20 12.69 2.21
N ARG A 231 -9.53 12.79 2.39
CA ARG A 231 -10.16 12.67 3.71
C ARG A 231 -10.68 11.27 3.94
N TYR A 232 -10.46 10.77 5.14
CA TYR A 232 -10.89 9.45 5.59
C TYR A 232 -11.11 9.47 7.10
N GLU A 233 -12.03 10.32 7.55
CA GLU A 233 -12.29 10.60 8.97
C GLU A 233 -12.51 9.34 9.82
N ASP A 234 -13.24 8.36 9.27
CA ASP A 234 -13.53 7.09 9.94
C ASP A 234 -12.29 6.17 10.06
N GLY A 235 -11.22 6.46 9.31
CA GLY A 235 -9.97 5.69 9.25
C GLY A 235 -9.64 5.15 7.86
N ILE A 236 -8.53 4.42 7.78
CA ILE A 236 -8.04 3.79 6.55
C ILE A 236 -9.01 2.69 6.13
N LYS A 237 -9.64 2.81 4.97
CA LYS A 237 -10.54 1.81 4.35
C LYS A 237 -9.76 0.76 3.53
N SER A 238 -10.44 -0.32 3.14
CA SER A 238 -9.88 -1.36 2.27
C SER A 238 -9.35 -0.80 0.94
N ASP A 239 -10.04 0.20 0.35
CA ASP A 239 -9.60 0.87 -0.88
C ASP A 239 -8.19 1.49 -0.78
N PHE A 240 -7.78 1.96 0.39
CA PHE A 240 -6.44 2.53 0.60
C PHE A 240 -5.36 1.44 0.62
N VAL A 241 -5.71 0.25 1.12
CA VAL A 241 -4.85 -0.93 1.04
C VAL A 241 -4.73 -1.37 -0.42
N LEU A 242 -5.85 -1.42 -1.16
CA LEU A 242 -5.86 -1.76 -2.58
C LEU A 242 -5.06 -0.75 -3.41
N ALA A 243 -5.18 0.54 -3.13
CA ALA A 243 -4.38 1.59 -3.76
C ALA A 243 -2.88 1.34 -3.58
N SER A 244 -2.46 0.85 -2.41
CA SER A 244 -1.07 0.48 -2.14
C SER A 244 -0.60 -0.76 -2.92
N CYS A 245 -1.51 -1.63 -3.39
CA CYS A 245 -1.24 -2.91 -4.04
C CYS A 245 -1.54 -2.98 -5.55
N SER A 246 -2.07 -1.90 -6.14
CA SER A 246 -2.44 -1.82 -7.55
C SER A 246 -1.20 -1.67 -8.45
N VAL A 247 -0.44 -2.76 -8.64
CA VAL A 247 0.73 -2.76 -9.55
C VAL A 247 0.21 -2.56 -10.97
N PRO A 248 0.58 -1.49 -11.70
CA PRO A 248 -0.05 -1.13 -12.97
C PRO A 248 0.08 -2.17 -14.07
N VAL A 249 1.11 -3.01 -13.99
CA VAL A 249 1.32 -4.09 -14.95
C VAL A 249 0.34 -5.23 -14.75
N ASN A 250 -0.02 -5.49 -13.49
CA ASN A 250 -0.76 -6.68 -13.10
C ASN A 250 -2.21 -6.35 -12.72
N TYR A 251 -2.51 -5.16 -12.21
CA TYR A 251 -3.81 -4.82 -11.65
C TYR A 251 -4.31 -3.49 -12.20
N ASP A 252 -5.63 -3.33 -12.15
CA ASP A 252 -6.26 -2.04 -12.44
C ASP A 252 -5.93 -1.01 -11.34
N TYR A 253 -5.99 0.26 -11.71
CA TYR A 253 -5.72 1.36 -10.78
C TYR A 253 -6.86 1.52 -9.77
N THR A 254 -6.51 1.93 -8.56
CA THR A 254 -7.52 2.27 -7.55
C THR A 254 -7.92 3.74 -7.69
N ARG A 255 -9.21 4.05 -7.53
CA ARG A 255 -9.76 5.40 -7.67
C ARG A 255 -10.12 5.93 -6.29
N LEU A 256 -9.53 7.06 -5.89
CA LEU A 256 -9.88 7.72 -4.63
C LEU A 256 -10.40 9.13 -4.91
N ASN A 257 -11.33 9.59 -4.08
CA ASN A 257 -11.80 10.97 -4.13
C ASN A 257 -10.76 11.90 -3.49
N VAL A 258 -10.33 12.92 -4.23
CA VAL A 258 -9.30 13.87 -3.80
C VAL A 258 -9.83 15.29 -3.95
N GLU A 259 -9.77 16.06 -2.88
CA GLU A 259 -9.99 17.50 -2.89
C GLU A 259 -8.73 18.17 -3.44
N THR A 260 -8.86 18.93 -4.52
CA THR A 260 -7.76 19.68 -5.12
C THR A 260 -8.04 21.17 -5.03
N ARG A 261 -7.09 21.91 -4.47
CA ARG A 261 -7.11 23.36 -4.33
C ARG A 261 -6.22 24.00 -5.38
N THR A 262 -6.81 24.54 -6.45
CA THR A 262 -6.03 25.24 -7.48
C THR A 262 -6.04 26.74 -7.22
N LEU A 263 -4.86 27.37 -7.32
CA LEU A 263 -4.79 28.82 -7.47
C LEU A 263 -5.37 29.17 -8.84
N ALA A 264 -6.53 29.83 -8.87
CA ALA A 264 -7.05 30.37 -10.11
C ALA A 264 -6.12 31.50 -10.56
N VAL A 265 -5.35 31.25 -11.62
CA VAL A 265 -4.82 32.34 -12.44
C VAL A 265 -5.92 32.66 -13.43
N GLU A 266 -6.69 33.73 -13.15
CA GLU A 266 -7.61 34.28 -14.15
C GLU A 266 -6.82 34.56 -15.43
N GLY A 267 -7.42 34.16 -16.56
CA GLY A 267 -6.76 34.07 -17.85
C GLY A 267 -6.06 35.37 -18.27
N ARG A 268 -4.95 35.21 -18.98
CA ARG A 268 -4.46 36.26 -19.88
C ARG A 268 -5.52 36.46 -20.96
N ASP A 269 -6.37 37.46 -20.79
CA ASP A 269 -6.84 38.22 -21.94
C ASP A 269 -5.67 39.14 -22.34
N ASP A 270 -4.96 38.75 -23.38
CA ASP A 270 -4.02 39.62 -24.07
C ASP A 270 -4.84 40.71 -24.76
N ASN A 271 -5.23 41.77 -24.03
CA ASN A 271 -5.54 43.14 -24.50
C ASN A 271 -6.26 43.97 -23.41
N ALA A 272 -5.52 44.55 -22.45
CA ALA A 272 -5.86 45.84 -21.83
C ALA A 272 -4.69 46.35 -20.98
N ALA A 273 -4.44 47.65 -21.09
CA ALA A 273 -3.38 48.38 -20.43
C ALA A 273 -3.60 48.54 -18.91
N MET A 274 -2.48 48.68 -18.20
CA MET A 274 -2.21 49.35 -16.91
C MET A 274 -3.27 49.37 -15.79
N GLU A 275 -2.74 49.10 -14.59
CA GLU A 275 -3.29 49.34 -13.23
C GLU A 275 -4.34 48.35 -12.73
N ASP A 276 -3.90 47.35 -11.94
CA ASP A 276 -4.33 47.26 -10.53
C ASP A 276 -3.49 46.24 -9.74
N ASN A 277 -2.99 46.66 -8.58
CA ASN A 277 -2.09 45.90 -7.71
C ASN A 277 -2.87 45.12 -6.63
N ASN A 278 -3.94 44.43 -7.01
CA ASN A 278 -4.74 43.66 -6.06
C ASN A 278 -5.34 42.39 -6.69
N ARG A 279 -4.47 41.49 -7.20
CA ARG A 279 -4.89 40.16 -7.64
C ARG A 279 -5.19 39.28 -6.41
N ARG A 280 -6.44 39.29 -5.95
CA ARG A 280 -6.96 38.25 -5.07
C ARG A 280 -6.97 36.94 -5.85
N SER A 281 -5.97 36.07 -5.62
CA SER A 281 -6.03 34.70 -6.12
C SER A 281 -7.20 33.99 -5.44
N SER A 282 -8.26 33.70 -6.18
CA SER A 282 -9.34 32.85 -5.67
C SER A 282 -8.84 31.40 -5.69
N LEU A 283 -8.91 30.74 -4.53
CA LEU A 283 -8.70 29.30 -4.45
C LEU A 283 -9.95 28.62 -5.01
N LYS A 284 -9.78 27.84 -6.08
CA LYS A 284 -10.86 27.03 -6.63
C LYS A 284 -10.69 25.61 -6.09
N ASP A 285 -11.60 25.24 -5.19
CA ASP A 285 -11.71 23.89 -4.65
C ASP A 285 -12.51 23.02 -5.62
N SER A 286 -11.91 21.93 -6.08
CA SER A 286 -12.58 20.92 -6.89
C SER A 286 -12.33 19.54 -6.30
N SER A 287 -13.39 18.76 -6.09
CA SER A 287 -13.27 17.33 -5.77
C SER A 287 -13.32 16.51 -7.05
N GLY A 288 -12.48 15.49 -7.14
CA GLY A 288 -12.43 14.62 -8.30
C GLY A 288 -11.79 13.27 -7.99
N LEU A 289 -12.11 12.28 -8.83
CA LEU A 289 -11.47 10.96 -8.77
C LEU A 289 -10.04 11.07 -9.32
N ARG A 290 -9.06 10.64 -8.52
CA ARG A 290 -7.67 10.45 -8.95
C ARG A 290 -7.29 8.97 -8.93
N PHE A 291 -6.20 8.64 -9.62
CA PHE A 291 -5.77 7.28 -9.84
C PHE A 291 -4.53 6.98 -9.02
N PHE A 292 -4.56 5.84 -8.34
CA PHE A 292 -3.48 5.41 -7.46
C PHE A 292 -2.93 4.07 -7.91
N TRP A 293 -1.60 3.98 -7.85
CA TRP A 293 -0.83 2.77 -8.10
C TRP A 293 -0.05 2.33 -6.87
N ASP A 294 0.45 1.11 -6.97
CA ASP A 294 1.27 0.47 -5.96
C ASP A 294 2.41 1.39 -5.48
N GLY A 295 2.53 1.51 -4.15
CA GLY A 295 3.57 2.32 -3.52
C GLY A 295 4.99 1.88 -3.89
N GLY A 296 5.16 0.62 -4.27
CA GLY A 296 6.40 -0.02 -4.71
C GLY A 296 7.09 0.67 -5.87
N LEU A 297 6.34 1.42 -6.69
CA LEU A 297 6.91 2.18 -7.81
C LEU A 297 7.85 3.30 -7.37
N LEU A 298 7.58 3.94 -6.22
CA LEU A 298 8.38 5.08 -5.73
C LEU A 298 8.93 4.88 -4.31
N ALA A 299 8.35 3.98 -3.52
CA ALA A 299 8.62 3.83 -2.10
C ALA A 299 8.39 2.39 -1.61
N ASN A 300 9.01 1.40 -2.26
CA ASN A 300 8.82 -0.02 -1.94
C ASN A 300 9.17 -0.41 -0.49
N THR A 301 10.15 0.27 0.09
CA THR A 301 10.42 0.20 1.53
C THR A 301 10.00 1.52 2.14
N PRO A 302 8.92 1.59 2.94
CA PRO A 302 8.31 2.86 3.35
C PRO A 302 9.11 3.61 4.45
N LEU A 303 10.42 3.38 4.58
CA LEU A 303 11.24 3.93 5.67
C LEU A 303 11.27 5.46 5.68
N ARG A 304 11.53 6.08 4.52
CA ARG A 304 11.56 7.55 4.41
C ARG A 304 10.20 8.15 4.79
N GLN A 305 9.13 7.55 4.28
CA GLN A 305 7.74 7.96 4.52
C GLN A 305 7.40 7.85 6.00
N THR A 306 7.76 6.74 6.64
CA THR A 306 7.57 6.54 8.07
C THR A 306 8.33 7.54 8.91
N VAL A 307 9.62 7.79 8.62
CA VAL A 307 10.42 8.77 9.38
C VAL A 307 9.85 10.18 9.23
N LEU A 308 9.46 10.58 8.02
CA LEU A 308 8.86 11.89 7.77
C LEU A 308 7.49 12.03 8.47
N ALA A 309 6.63 11.01 8.37
CA ALA A 309 5.32 10.99 9.02
C ALA A 309 5.43 10.97 10.56
N HIS A 310 6.45 10.29 11.09
CA HIS A 310 6.74 10.25 12.52
C HIS A 310 7.21 11.61 13.01
N ARG A 311 8.22 12.20 12.36
CA ARG A 311 8.71 13.54 12.67
C ARG A 311 7.60 14.60 12.59
N HIS A 312 6.78 14.56 11.54
CA HIS A 312 5.67 15.48 11.37
C HIS A 312 4.66 15.36 12.50
N TYR A 313 4.28 14.14 12.89
CA TYR A 313 3.33 13.91 13.96
C TYR A 313 3.80 14.52 15.29
N TRP A 314 5.05 14.28 15.68
CA TRP A 314 5.55 14.82 16.95
C TRP A 314 5.68 16.33 16.94
N HIS A 315 6.25 16.91 15.88
CA HIS A 315 6.45 18.36 15.83
C HIS A 315 5.16 19.16 15.62
N ARG A 316 4.24 18.68 14.76
CA ARG A 316 3.04 19.46 14.40
C ARG A 316 1.82 19.09 15.23
N VAL A 317 1.59 17.79 15.47
CA VAL A 317 0.40 17.32 16.18
C VAL A 317 0.63 17.34 17.70
N ARG A 318 1.76 16.80 18.16
CA ARG A 318 2.07 16.74 19.60
C ARG A 318 2.78 17.97 20.15
N LYS A 319 3.36 18.80 19.27
CA LYS A 319 4.11 20.02 19.60
C LYS A 319 5.24 19.76 20.60
N LEU A 320 5.94 18.64 20.40
CA LEU A 320 7.15 18.22 21.11
C LEU A 320 8.37 18.31 20.16
#